data_AF-A0A0D3BZW2-F1
#
_entry.id   AF-A0A0D3BZW2-F1
#
_cell.length_a   1.000
_cell.length_b   1.000
_cell.length_c   1.000
_cell.angle_alpha   90.00
_cell.angle_beta   90.00
_cell.angle_gamma   90.00
#
_symmetry.space_group_name_H-M   'P 1'
#
loop_
_entity.id
_entity.type
_entity.pdbx_description
1 polymer ?
#
loop_
_entity_poly.entity_id
_entity_poly.type
_entity_poly.pdbx_seq_one_letter_code
_entity_poly.pdbx_strand_id
1 'polypeptide(L)'
;MEFGFLRHCLEQNLTLSWNLKASSLGSLATISHLQRLPLSMVASSRNHYKNSLLLKRYLVRVGSTEEEHSLSEDSLDDSISRPLTSDEVTSFIYLKSLLIDNQRSKIVKKLSEANQHNRFLKRQLKTQEDEITSIKSELAIMELEVQALVNLAEEIANLGIPQGSRKISGKYIQSHLLTRLDAVHNKLKEQIKDVEAAQSKEVNVFWIGMAESVQVMGSFDGWSQPEDLSPEYTASFTKFSTTLVLRPGRYEMKFLVDGEWQISREFPTSGEGMLENNVLVVE
;
A
#
# COMPACT_ATOMS: atom_id res chain seq x y z
N MET A 1 51.22 -12.70 -60.18
CA MET A 1 51.49 -11.50 -59.38
C MET A 1 50.39 -10.49 -59.67
N GLU A 2 49.60 -9.95 -58.75
CA GLU A 2 49.18 -10.24 -57.37
C GLU A 2 48.17 -9.11 -57.06
N PHE A 3 47.06 -9.44 -56.39
CA PHE A 3 46.17 -8.63 -55.52
C PHE A 3 45.81 -7.15 -55.89
N GLY A 4 44.58 -6.65 -55.76
CA GLY A 4 43.39 -7.15 -55.06
C GLY A 4 42.27 -6.09 -55.00
N PHE A 5 41.05 -6.61 -55.04
CA PHE A 5 39.98 -6.42 -54.04
C PHE A 5 38.94 -5.27 -54.15
N LEU A 6 37.68 -5.76 -54.18
CA LEU A 6 36.41 -5.19 -53.69
C LEU A 6 35.62 -4.27 -54.61
N ARG A 7 34.94 -4.90 -55.57
CA ARG A 7 33.65 -4.43 -56.06
C ARG A 7 32.67 -5.62 -56.05
N HIS A 8 31.51 -5.39 -55.43
CA HIS A 8 30.24 -6.12 -55.54
C HIS A 8 29.87 -7.21 -54.51
N CYS A 9 28.60 -7.08 -54.07
CA CYS A 9 27.65 -8.04 -53.50
C CYS A 9 27.54 -8.13 -51.98
N LEU A 10 26.45 -7.53 -51.45
CA LEU A 10 25.42 -8.28 -50.73
C LEU A 10 24.15 -7.41 -50.54
N GLU A 11 23.13 -7.72 -51.34
CA GLU A 11 21.73 -7.56 -50.95
C GLU A 11 21.49 -8.35 -49.66
N GLN A 12 21.03 -7.73 -48.57
CA GLN A 12 20.20 -8.41 -47.56
C GLN A 12 19.25 -7.41 -46.86
N ASN A 13 17.97 -7.56 -47.19
CA ASN A 13 16.81 -7.57 -46.30
C ASN A 13 16.77 -6.58 -45.12
N LEU A 14 16.00 -5.50 -45.29
CA LEU A 14 15.36 -4.79 -44.18
C LEU A 14 13.85 -5.07 -44.17
N THR A 15 13.49 -6.30 -43.80
CA THR A 15 12.13 -6.62 -43.35
C THR A 15 12.03 -6.29 -41.86
N LEU A 16 11.76 -5.03 -41.53
CA LEU A 16 11.33 -4.65 -40.18
C LEU A 16 9.83 -4.98 -40.03
N SER A 17 9.55 -6.25 -39.74
CA SER A 17 8.23 -6.67 -39.28
C SER A 17 8.04 -6.21 -37.84
N TRP A 18 7.30 -5.12 -37.63
CA TRP A 18 6.77 -4.78 -36.32
C TRP A 18 5.63 -5.74 -36.00
N ASN A 19 5.95 -6.85 -35.35
CA ASN A 19 4.96 -7.72 -34.74
C ASN A 19 4.43 -7.04 -33.47
N LEU A 20 3.48 -6.12 -33.64
CA LEU A 20 2.59 -5.71 -32.55
C LEU A 20 1.66 -6.89 -32.26
N LYS A 21 2.08 -7.75 -31.33
CA LYS A 21 1.13 -8.63 -30.66
C LYS A 21 0.12 -7.75 -29.94
N ALA A 22 -1.12 -7.78 -30.40
CA ALA A 22 -2.25 -7.20 -29.71
C ALA A 22 -2.34 -7.86 -28.32
N SER A 23 -1.94 -7.12 -27.28
CA SER A 23 -2.39 -7.45 -25.93
C SER A 23 -3.83 -6.96 -25.83
N SER A 24 -4.76 -7.89 -25.96
CA SER A 24 -6.14 -7.70 -25.51
C SER A 24 -6.13 -7.59 -23.98
N LEU A 25 -5.93 -6.39 -23.46
CA LEU A 25 -6.36 -6.07 -22.10
C LEU A 25 -7.83 -5.67 -22.21
N GLY A 26 -8.68 -6.68 -22.02
CA GLY A 26 -10.10 -6.50 -21.85
C GLY A 26 -10.39 -5.54 -20.68
N SER A 27 -11.44 -4.76 -20.88
CA SER A 27 -12.16 -3.94 -19.91
C SER A 27 -12.04 -4.45 -18.47
N LEU A 28 -11.55 -3.60 -17.56
CA LEU A 28 -11.64 -3.81 -16.12
C LEU A 28 -13.10 -3.67 -15.69
N ALA A 29 -13.82 -4.78 -15.66
CA ALA A 29 -15.06 -4.91 -14.92
C ALA A 29 -14.91 -5.99 -13.85
N THR A 30 -15.17 -5.60 -12.61
CA THR A 30 -15.53 -6.41 -11.43
C THR A 30 -14.50 -7.42 -10.92
N ILE A 31 -13.86 -7.05 -9.80
CA ILE A 31 -13.10 -7.95 -8.92
C ILE A 31 -14.09 -8.81 -8.14
N SER A 32 -14.11 -10.12 -8.41
CA SER A 32 -14.48 -11.11 -7.41
C SER A 32 -13.82 -12.46 -7.71
N HIS A 33 -13.23 -13.03 -6.66
CA HIS A 33 -12.91 -14.46 -6.50
C HIS A 33 -11.68 -15.03 -7.23
N LEU A 34 -10.57 -15.16 -6.48
CA LEU A 34 -9.38 -15.92 -6.89
C LEU A 34 -9.38 -17.34 -6.28
N GLN A 35 -9.45 -18.36 -7.14
CA GLN A 35 -8.96 -19.72 -6.86
C GLN A 35 -7.85 -20.09 -7.88
N ARG A 36 -6.67 -20.45 -7.33
CA ARG A 36 -5.60 -21.42 -7.75
C ARG A 36 -5.70 -22.03 -9.18
N LEU A 37 -4.69 -22.21 -10.04
CA LEU A 37 -3.21 -22.51 -10.06
C LEU A 37 -2.77 -22.50 -11.57
N PRO A 38 -1.57 -22.94 -12.03
CA PRO A 38 -0.16 -22.73 -11.68
C PRO A 38 0.64 -22.04 -12.83
N LEU A 39 1.90 -21.63 -12.59
CA LEU A 39 2.79 -21.02 -13.61
C LEU A 39 4.04 -21.88 -13.86
N SER A 40 4.38 -22.12 -15.14
CA SER A 40 5.66 -22.69 -15.58
C SER A 40 6.45 -21.70 -16.47
N MET A 41 7.63 -21.33 -15.95
CA MET A 41 8.92 -20.99 -16.58
C MET A 41 9.04 -20.43 -18.01
N VAL A 42 9.72 -19.27 -18.13
CA VAL A 42 10.94 -19.08 -18.94
C VAL A 42 11.91 -18.15 -18.18
N ALA A 43 13.20 -18.50 -18.20
CA ALA A 43 14.26 -18.02 -17.32
C ALA A 43 14.99 -16.75 -17.80
N SER A 44 15.49 -15.94 -16.86
CA SER A 44 16.68 -15.11 -17.04
C SER A 44 17.47 -15.02 -15.72
N SER A 45 18.78 -15.09 -15.84
CA SER A 45 19.74 -15.46 -14.80
C SER A 45 20.03 -14.33 -13.81
N ARG A 46 19.71 -14.54 -12.52
CA ARG A 46 20.45 -13.93 -11.41
C ARG A 46 20.22 -14.72 -10.12
N ASN A 47 21.31 -15.14 -9.49
CA ASN A 47 21.32 -16.04 -8.34
C ASN A 47 20.56 -15.46 -7.14
N HIS A 48 19.38 -16.02 -6.85
CA HIS A 48 18.65 -15.83 -5.60
C HIS A 48 18.88 -17.03 -4.68
N TYR A 49 19.35 -16.75 -3.46
CA TYR A 49 19.27 -17.69 -2.35
C TYR A 49 17.79 -18.00 -2.08
N LYS A 50 17.41 -19.26 -2.33
CA LYS A 50 16.08 -19.79 -2.02
C LYS A 50 15.95 -19.90 -0.50
N ASN A 51 14.99 -19.21 0.10
CA ASN A 51 14.36 -19.64 1.33
C ASN A 51 12.85 -19.67 1.14
N SER A 52 12.38 -20.86 0.78
CA SER A 52 10.99 -21.26 0.87
C SER A 52 10.65 -21.44 2.34
N LEU A 53 9.84 -20.56 2.91
CA LEU A 53 9.12 -20.86 4.15
C LEU A 53 7.65 -20.48 3.98
N LEU A 54 6.85 -21.55 4.07
CA LEU A 54 5.40 -21.60 4.17
C LEU A 54 4.82 -20.42 4.96
N LEU A 55 4.02 -19.61 4.27
CA LEU A 55 3.11 -18.67 4.90
C LEU A 55 2.05 -19.48 5.68
N LYS A 56 2.30 -19.79 6.96
CA LYS A 56 1.23 -20.16 7.88
C LYS A 56 0.41 -18.91 8.13
N ARG A 57 -0.70 -18.83 7.40
CA ARG A 57 -1.76 -17.84 7.55
C ARG A 57 -2.35 -18.02 8.95
N TYR A 58 -1.92 -17.22 9.92
CA TYR A 58 -2.63 -17.10 11.19
C TYR A 58 -3.81 -16.15 10.98
N LEU A 59 -4.96 -16.75 10.69
CA LEU A 59 -6.25 -16.13 10.98
C LEU A 59 -6.32 -15.95 12.50
N VAL A 60 -6.31 -14.71 12.96
CA VAL A 60 -6.79 -14.40 14.31
C VAL A 60 -8.30 -14.60 14.27
N ARG A 61 -8.74 -15.83 14.55
CA ARG A 61 -10.13 -16.11 14.87
C ARG A 61 -10.34 -15.61 16.30
N VAL A 62 -10.93 -14.42 16.42
CA VAL A 62 -11.71 -14.06 17.60
C VAL A 62 -12.93 -14.97 17.53
N GLY A 63 -12.81 -16.12 18.19
CA GLY A 63 -13.86 -17.10 18.33
C GLY A 63 -13.70 -17.66 19.72
N SER A 64 -14.66 -17.33 20.57
CA SER A 64 -15.03 -18.09 21.75
C SER A 64 -15.13 -19.57 21.38
N THR A 65 -14.06 -20.31 21.63
CA THR A 65 -14.14 -21.76 21.79
C THR A 65 -14.05 -22.03 23.28
N GLU A 66 -15.24 -22.17 23.83
CA GLU A 66 -15.58 -23.07 24.91
C GLU A 66 -14.77 -24.37 24.74
N GLU A 67 -13.61 -24.44 25.40
CA GLU A 67 -13.03 -25.72 25.78
C GLU A 67 -13.29 -25.86 27.27
N GLU A 68 -14.48 -26.39 27.55
CA GLU A 68 -14.82 -27.00 28.83
C GLU A 68 -13.80 -28.10 29.12
N HIS A 69 -12.74 -27.76 29.86
CA HIS A 69 -12.12 -28.73 30.73
C HIS A 69 -12.79 -28.62 32.08
N SER A 70 -13.79 -29.48 32.25
CA SER A 70 -14.41 -29.85 33.51
C SER A 70 -13.32 -30.23 34.52
N LEU A 71 -12.88 -29.24 35.30
CA LEU A 71 -12.27 -29.51 36.60
C LEU A 71 -13.45 -29.80 37.52
N SER A 72 -13.65 -31.08 37.80
CA SER A 72 -14.54 -31.59 38.83
C SER A 72 -14.39 -30.75 40.11
N GLU A 73 -15.41 -29.96 40.42
CA GLU A 73 -15.66 -29.37 41.74
C GLU A 73 -16.14 -30.45 42.72
N ASP A 74 -15.41 -31.57 42.83
CA ASP A 74 -15.78 -32.64 43.74
C ASP A 74 -14.65 -32.96 44.71
N SER A 75 -14.93 -32.68 45.98
CA SER A 75 -14.21 -33.07 47.19
C SER A 75 -12.85 -32.43 47.48
N LEU A 76 -12.85 -31.16 47.89
CA LEU A 76 -11.90 -30.66 48.89
C LEU A 76 -12.59 -29.64 49.80
N ASP A 77 -13.77 -30.00 50.32
CA ASP A 77 -14.25 -29.41 51.56
C ASP A 77 -13.97 -30.43 52.67
N ASP A 78 -13.49 -29.94 53.81
CA ASP A 78 -13.10 -30.71 54.99
C ASP A 78 -11.67 -31.28 55.02
N SER A 79 -10.67 -30.42 54.87
CA SER A 79 -9.42 -30.45 55.65
C SER A 79 -8.54 -29.25 55.32
N ILE A 80 -8.13 -28.51 56.36
CA ILE A 80 -7.03 -27.51 56.47
C ILE A 80 -7.57 -26.19 57.03
N SER A 81 -7.81 -26.19 58.34
CA SER A 81 -7.69 -25.00 59.19
C SER A 81 -6.36 -25.02 59.96
N ARG A 82 -5.28 -25.50 59.33
CA ARG A 82 -3.93 -25.42 59.89
C ARG A 82 -3.25 -24.18 59.31
N PRO A 83 -2.77 -23.23 60.14
CA PRO A 83 -2.00 -22.11 59.64
C PRO A 83 -0.77 -22.64 58.91
N LEU A 84 -0.63 -22.27 57.63
CA LEU A 84 0.55 -22.59 56.82
C LEU A 84 1.79 -22.11 57.56
N THR A 85 2.80 -22.97 57.63
CA THR A 85 4.10 -22.60 58.20
C THR A 85 4.76 -21.52 57.34
N SER A 86 5.58 -20.66 57.93
CA SER A 86 6.27 -19.57 57.22
C SER A 86 7.02 -20.05 55.97
N ASP A 87 7.53 -21.28 56.00
CA ASP A 87 8.28 -21.90 54.90
C ASP A 87 7.37 -22.33 53.74
N GLU A 88 6.16 -22.84 54.03
CA GLU A 88 5.16 -23.18 53.01
C GLU A 88 4.62 -21.94 52.29
N VAL A 89 4.39 -20.85 53.04
CA VAL A 89 3.99 -19.55 52.46
C VAL A 89 5.10 -18.99 51.56
N THR A 90 6.36 -19.07 52.01
CA THR A 90 7.52 -18.61 51.23
C THR A 90 7.68 -19.42 49.95
N SER A 91 7.53 -20.74 50.02
CA SER A 91 7.56 -21.64 48.87
C SER A 91 6.43 -21.35 47.87
N PHE A 92 5.20 -21.11 48.34
CA PHE A 92 4.07 -20.74 47.49
C PHE A 92 4.27 -19.40 46.79
N ILE A 93 4.80 -18.39 47.49
CA ILE A 93 5.15 -17.08 46.90
C ILE A 93 6.22 -17.25 45.82
N TYR A 94 7.26 -18.06 46.09
CA TYR A 94 8.33 -18.35 45.14
C TYR A 94 7.82 -19.09 43.88
N LEU A 95 6.93 -20.07 44.04
CA LEU A 95 6.31 -20.75 42.90
C LEU A 95 5.43 -19.82 42.06
N LYS A 96 4.65 -18.94 42.71
CA LYS A 96 3.90 -17.90 42.02
C LYS A 96 4.80 -16.94 41.25
N SER A 97 5.92 -16.51 41.83
CA SER A 97 6.87 -15.65 41.10
C SER A 97 7.46 -16.36 39.88
N LEU A 98 7.85 -17.63 40.00
CA LEU A 98 8.37 -18.41 38.86
C LEU A 98 7.34 -18.57 37.74
N LEU A 99 6.06 -18.80 38.07
CA LEU A 99 5.00 -18.89 37.09
C LEU A 99 4.78 -17.55 36.38
N ILE A 100 4.74 -16.45 37.13
CA ILE A 100 4.62 -15.09 36.59
C ILE A 100 5.81 -14.78 35.67
N ASP A 101 7.03 -15.12 36.08
CA ASP A 101 8.24 -14.89 35.27
C ASP A 101 8.23 -15.73 34.00
N ASN A 102 7.72 -16.98 34.05
CA ASN A 102 7.52 -17.80 32.86
C ASN A 102 6.52 -17.17 31.88
N GLN A 103 5.38 -16.67 32.39
CA GLN A 103 4.38 -15.98 31.58
C GLN A 103 4.93 -14.68 30.99
N ARG A 104 5.62 -13.86 31.78
CA ARG A 104 6.30 -12.63 31.33
C ARG A 104 7.31 -12.94 30.23
N SER A 105 8.14 -13.96 30.41
CA SER A 105 9.11 -14.39 29.41
C SER A 105 8.46 -14.77 28.07
N LYS A 106 7.34 -15.53 28.12
CA LYS A 106 6.56 -15.88 26.93
C LYS A 106 6.01 -14.63 26.21
N ILE A 107 5.46 -13.67 26.95
CA ILE A 107 4.90 -12.44 26.39
C ILE A 107 6.02 -11.59 25.77
N VAL A 108 7.14 -11.40 26.47
CA VAL A 108 8.30 -10.65 25.97
C VAL A 108 8.84 -11.28 24.68
N LYS A 109 8.90 -12.61 24.62
CA LYS A 109 9.30 -13.32 23.40
C LYS A 109 8.34 -13.04 22.24
N LYS A 110 7.03 -13.19 22.45
CA LYS A 110 6.02 -12.90 21.43
C LYS A 110 6.05 -11.44 20.97
N LEU A 111 6.22 -10.51 21.92
CA LEU A 111 6.33 -9.08 21.63
C LEU A 111 7.59 -8.78 20.80
N SER A 112 8.71 -9.41 21.13
CA SER A 112 9.96 -9.30 20.38
C SER A 112 9.80 -9.83 18.94
N GLU A 113 9.19 -11.01 18.78
CA GLU A 113 8.89 -11.61 17.48
C GLU A 113 7.98 -10.69 16.64
N ALA A 114 6.87 -10.21 17.22
CA ALA A 114 5.97 -9.27 16.56
C ALA A 114 6.67 -7.96 16.16
N ASN A 115 7.53 -7.41 17.03
CA ASN A 115 8.31 -6.22 16.72
C ASN A 115 9.33 -6.44 15.59
N GLN A 116 9.96 -7.61 15.53
CA GLN A 116 10.85 -7.98 14.42
C GLN A 116 10.06 -8.06 13.10
N HIS A 117 8.88 -8.70 13.11
CA HIS A 117 8.00 -8.77 11.96
C HIS A 117 7.54 -7.37 11.50
N ASN A 118 7.11 -6.50 12.42
CA ASN A 118 6.73 -5.12 12.09
C ASN A 118 7.88 -4.33 11.47
N ARG A 119 9.10 -4.45 12.00
CA ARG A 119 10.29 -3.81 11.41
C ARG A 119 10.59 -4.32 10.01
N PHE A 120 10.41 -5.62 9.78
CA PHE A 120 10.59 -6.21 8.46
C PHE A 120 9.55 -5.69 7.47
N LEU A 121 8.27 -5.70 7.83
CA LEU A 121 7.20 -5.19 6.97
C LEU A 121 7.36 -3.70 6.65
N LYS A 122 7.73 -2.87 7.63
CA LYS A 122 8.02 -1.44 7.41
C LYS A 122 9.15 -1.23 6.40
N ARG A 123 10.20 -2.06 6.44
CA ARG A 123 11.29 -1.99 5.45
C ARG A 123 10.81 -2.40 4.06
N GLN A 124 10.01 -3.45 3.96
CA GLN A 124 9.45 -3.89 2.67
C GLN A 124 8.54 -2.82 2.05
N LEU A 125 7.65 -2.22 2.84
CA LEU A 125 6.78 -1.13 2.39
C LEU A 125 7.60 0.04 1.85
N LYS A 126 8.61 0.48 2.61
CA LYS A 126 9.50 1.56 2.19
C LYS A 126 10.21 1.24 0.86
N THR A 127 10.75 0.04 0.70
CA THR A 127 11.38 -0.36 -0.56
C THR A 127 10.40 -0.32 -1.73
N GLN A 128 9.17 -0.77 -1.53
CA GLN A 128 8.13 -0.71 -2.57
C GLN A 128 7.71 0.73 -2.90
N GLU A 129 7.61 1.61 -1.91
CA GLU A 129 7.33 3.03 -2.11
C GLU A 129 8.45 3.73 -2.89
N ASP A 130 9.71 3.43 -2.58
CA ASP A 130 10.88 3.93 -3.30
C ASP A 130 10.87 3.45 -4.77
N GLU A 131 10.54 2.17 -5.01
CA GLU A 131 10.40 1.60 -6.36
C GLU A 131 9.27 2.27 -7.16
N ILE A 132 8.10 2.49 -6.56
CA ILE A 132 6.97 3.21 -7.19
C ILE A 132 7.39 4.64 -7.54
N THR A 133 8.12 5.30 -6.66
CA THR A 133 8.61 6.67 -6.89
C THR A 133 9.61 6.71 -8.05
N SER A 134 10.52 5.74 -8.13
CA SER A 134 11.45 5.60 -9.28
C SER A 134 10.68 5.42 -10.58
N ILE A 135 9.74 4.46 -10.63
CA ILE A 135 8.93 4.17 -11.82
C ILE A 135 8.11 5.40 -12.23
N LYS A 136 7.54 6.14 -11.28
CA LYS A 136 6.81 7.39 -11.56
C LYS A 136 7.72 8.41 -12.26
N SER A 137 8.95 8.57 -11.79
CA SER A 137 9.90 9.51 -12.39
C SER A 137 10.31 9.10 -13.81
N GLU A 138 10.55 7.81 -14.04
CA GLU A 138 10.86 7.26 -15.37
C GLU A 138 9.68 7.43 -16.34
N LEU A 139 8.45 7.19 -15.86
CA LEU A 139 7.23 7.37 -16.63
C LEU A 139 7.00 8.84 -17.03
N ALA A 140 7.28 9.77 -16.13
CA ALA A 140 7.21 11.20 -16.42
C ALA A 140 8.23 11.64 -17.49
N ILE A 141 9.47 11.11 -17.45
CA ILE A 141 10.47 11.38 -18.48
C ILE A 141 10.01 10.85 -19.85
N MET A 142 9.51 9.61 -19.89
CA MET A 142 8.98 9.03 -21.14
C MET A 142 7.79 9.82 -21.69
N GLU A 143 6.91 10.36 -20.83
CA GLU A 143 5.78 11.18 -21.25
C GLU A 143 6.24 12.47 -21.94
N LEU A 144 7.27 13.14 -21.41
CA LEU A 144 7.86 14.34 -22.02
C LEU A 144 8.55 14.02 -23.36
N GLU A 145 9.27 12.90 -23.45
CA GLU A 145 9.88 12.46 -24.71
C GLU A 145 8.81 12.17 -25.78
N VAL A 146 7.74 11.47 -25.42
CA VAL A 146 6.63 11.20 -26.35
C VAL A 146 5.92 12.49 -26.73
N GLN A 147 5.75 13.45 -25.81
CA GLN A 147 5.18 14.76 -26.13
C GLN A 147 6.05 15.52 -27.15
N ALA A 148 7.38 15.48 -27.02
CA ALA A 148 8.28 16.07 -28.00
C ALA A 148 8.12 15.40 -29.38
N LEU A 149 7.98 14.07 -29.43
CA LEU A 149 7.73 13.34 -30.68
C LEU A 149 6.36 13.69 -31.30
N VAL A 150 5.33 13.88 -30.47
CA VAL A 150 4.00 14.34 -30.92
C VAL A 150 4.13 15.70 -31.59
N ASN A 151 4.81 16.66 -30.95
CA ASN A 151 4.99 18.02 -31.51
C ASN A 151 5.72 17.97 -32.86
N LEU A 152 6.80 17.18 -32.97
CA LEU A 152 7.50 16.98 -34.24
C LEU A 152 6.62 16.34 -35.31
N ALA A 153 5.79 15.36 -34.94
CA ALA A 153 4.86 14.72 -35.86
C ALA A 153 3.75 15.68 -36.32
N GLU A 154 3.32 16.59 -35.44
CA GLU A 154 2.35 17.65 -35.75
C GLU A 154 2.92 18.66 -36.75
N GLU A 155 4.16 19.12 -36.55
CA GLU A 155 4.87 19.96 -37.51
C GLU A 155 4.96 19.28 -38.88
N ILE A 156 5.37 18.00 -38.93
CA ILE A 156 5.46 17.22 -40.17
C ILE A 156 4.09 17.06 -40.83
N ALA A 157 3.02 16.88 -40.06
CA ALA A 157 1.66 16.80 -40.60
C ALA A 157 1.20 18.14 -41.19
N ASN A 158 1.65 19.27 -40.63
CA ASN A 158 1.28 20.62 -41.04
C ASN A 158 2.09 21.16 -42.24
N LEU A 159 3.31 20.67 -42.48
CA LEU A 159 4.19 21.10 -43.59
C LEU A 159 3.71 20.69 -45.00
N GLY A 160 2.52 20.10 -45.12
CA GLY A 160 1.94 19.63 -46.37
C GLY A 160 2.32 18.18 -46.68
N ILE A 161 1.60 17.55 -47.63
CA ILE A 161 1.79 16.13 -47.97
C ILE A 161 2.85 16.00 -49.08
N PRO A 162 4.03 15.41 -48.81
CA PRO A 162 5.03 15.13 -49.83
C PRO A 162 4.47 14.26 -50.97
N GLN A 163 4.91 14.52 -52.21
CA GLN A 163 4.55 13.66 -53.34
C GLN A 163 5.03 12.23 -53.10
N GLY A 164 4.19 11.24 -53.42
CA GLY A 164 4.46 9.83 -53.16
C GLY A 164 4.17 9.37 -51.72
N SER A 165 3.61 10.22 -50.86
CA SER A 165 3.24 9.83 -49.50
C SER A 165 2.27 8.67 -49.47
N ARG A 166 2.68 7.59 -48.79
CA ARG A 166 1.84 6.41 -48.57
C ARG A 166 0.64 6.75 -47.69
N LYS A 167 -0.49 6.09 -47.96
CA LYS A 167 -1.65 6.04 -47.06
C LYS A 167 -1.67 4.75 -46.25
N ILE A 168 -2.08 4.86 -44.99
CA ILE A 168 -2.32 3.75 -44.06
C ILE A 168 -3.72 3.95 -43.50
N SER A 169 -4.59 2.95 -43.68
CA SER A 169 -6.00 3.00 -43.24
C SER A 169 -6.74 4.27 -43.71
N GLY A 170 -6.50 4.70 -44.94
CA GLY A 170 -7.13 5.89 -45.54
C GLY A 170 -6.51 7.24 -45.15
N LYS A 171 -5.64 7.29 -44.13
CA LYS A 171 -4.91 8.49 -43.69
C LYS A 171 -3.50 8.54 -44.31
N TYR A 172 -2.95 9.72 -44.50
CA TYR A 172 -1.53 9.86 -44.89
C TYR A 172 -0.62 9.43 -43.74
N ILE A 173 0.54 8.85 -44.06
CA ILE A 173 1.48 8.30 -43.07
C ILE A 173 1.83 9.30 -41.95
N GLN A 174 1.96 10.58 -42.28
CA GLN A 174 2.23 11.67 -41.33
C GLN A 174 1.10 11.80 -40.31
N SER A 175 -0.13 11.99 -40.79
CA SER A 175 -1.32 12.09 -39.93
C SER A 175 -1.61 10.81 -39.14
N HIS A 176 -1.27 9.65 -39.71
CA HIS A 176 -1.42 8.36 -39.04
C HIS A 176 -0.42 8.22 -37.90
N LEU A 177 0.84 8.63 -38.10
CA LEU A 177 1.87 8.65 -37.07
C LEU A 177 1.47 9.57 -35.89
N LEU A 178 1.02 10.79 -36.20
CA LEU A 178 0.54 11.73 -35.18
C LEU A 178 -0.56 11.10 -34.32
N THR A 179 -1.62 10.56 -34.96
CA THR A 179 -2.72 9.89 -34.23
C THR A 179 -2.23 8.75 -33.32
N ARG A 180 -1.20 8.00 -33.77
CA ARG A 180 -0.64 6.88 -32.99
C ARG A 180 0.19 7.37 -31.81
N LEU A 181 0.97 8.42 -31.98
CA LEU A 181 1.75 9.03 -30.91
C LEU A 181 0.85 9.69 -29.87
N ASP A 182 -0.20 10.41 -30.30
CA ASP A 182 -1.22 10.96 -29.40
C ASP A 182 -1.89 9.88 -28.56
N ALA A 183 -2.22 8.73 -29.16
CA ALA A 183 -2.82 7.62 -28.42
C ALA A 183 -1.86 7.05 -27.36
N VAL A 184 -0.55 7.00 -27.66
CA VAL A 184 0.46 6.57 -26.69
C VAL A 184 0.65 7.61 -25.59
N HIS A 185 0.75 8.89 -25.94
CA HIS A 185 0.86 10.00 -24.99
C HIS A 185 -0.32 10.01 -24.01
N ASN A 186 -1.55 9.94 -24.52
CA ASN A 186 -2.76 9.93 -23.69
C ASN A 186 -2.78 8.71 -22.75
N LYS A 187 -2.37 7.53 -23.23
CA LYS A 187 -2.27 6.34 -22.39
C LYS A 187 -1.23 6.48 -21.28
N LEU A 188 -0.07 7.07 -21.58
CA LEU A 188 0.96 7.34 -20.56
C LEU A 188 0.44 8.32 -19.51
N LYS A 189 -0.27 9.38 -19.95
CA LYS A 189 -0.89 10.36 -19.06
C LYS A 189 -1.93 9.76 -18.13
N GLU A 190 -2.76 8.83 -18.64
CA GLU A 190 -3.69 8.05 -17.81
C GLU A 190 -2.95 7.19 -16.78
N GLN A 191 -1.90 6.48 -17.20
CA GLN A 191 -1.09 5.65 -16.29
C GLN A 191 -0.41 6.47 -15.18
N ILE A 192 0.10 7.67 -15.50
CA ILE A 192 0.66 8.57 -14.48
C ILE A 192 -0.42 8.96 -13.46
N LYS A 193 -1.62 9.32 -13.91
CA LYS A 193 -2.74 9.65 -13.01
C LYS A 193 -3.13 8.48 -12.12
N ASP A 194 -3.17 7.27 -12.65
CA ASP A 194 -3.47 6.06 -11.87
C ASP A 194 -2.41 5.81 -10.79
N VAL A 195 -1.13 6.00 -11.12
CA VAL A 195 -0.03 5.90 -10.15
C VAL A 195 -0.14 6.97 -9.07
N GLU A 196 -0.51 8.20 -9.44
CA GLU A 196 -0.71 9.30 -8.49
C GLU A 196 -1.88 9.05 -7.54
N ALA A 197 -3.00 8.52 -8.05
CA ALA A 197 -4.15 8.15 -7.23
C ALA A 197 -3.86 6.95 -6.30
N ALA A 198 -2.92 6.08 -6.67
CA ALA A 198 -2.51 4.94 -5.85
C ALA A 198 -1.48 5.30 -4.77
N GLN A 199 -0.70 6.37 -4.98
CA GLN A 199 0.35 6.81 -4.06
C GLN A 199 -0.26 7.43 -2.80
N SER A 200 0.08 6.89 -1.63
CA SER A 200 -0.31 7.50 -0.35
C SER A 200 0.55 8.73 -0.02
N LYS A 201 -0.06 9.67 0.71
CA LYS A 201 0.52 10.94 1.15
C LYS A 201 0.40 11.06 2.66
N GLU A 202 1.39 11.68 3.28
CA GLU A 202 1.35 12.05 4.69
C GLU A 202 0.47 13.29 4.87
N VAL A 203 -0.56 13.18 5.71
CA VAL A 203 -1.54 14.22 5.97
C VAL A 203 -1.58 14.49 7.47
N ASN A 204 -1.30 15.73 7.84
CA ASN A 204 -1.32 16.15 9.24
C ASN A 204 -2.75 16.50 9.65
N VAL A 205 -3.26 15.78 10.63
CA VAL A 205 -4.57 16.02 11.25
C VAL A 205 -4.33 16.55 12.64
N PHE A 206 -5.09 17.57 13.04
CA PHE A 206 -4.94 18.18 14.35
C PHE A 206 -6.28 18.59 14.95
N TRP A 207 -6.33 18.64 16.28
CA TRP A 207 -7.47 19.11 17.04
C TRP A 207 -6.98 20.12 18.08
N ILE A 208 -7.74 21.19 18.32
CA ILE A 208 -7.35 22.26 19.23
C ILE A 208 -8.42 22.40 20.30
N GLY A 209 -8.02 22.32 21.57
CA GLY A 209 -8.92 22.51 22.69
C GLY A 209 -8.32 22.08 24.02
N MET A 210 -9.17 21.97 25.03
CA MET A 210 -8.82 21.43 26.34
C MET A 210 -9.34 20.00 26.41
N ALA A 211 -8.42 19.04 26.42
CA ALA A 211 -8.71 17.61 26.53
C ALA A 211 -7.54 16.90 27.21
N GLU A 212 -7.79 15.73 27.79
CA GLU A 212 -6.74 14.84 28.30
C GLU A 212 -6.25 13.90 27.20
N SER A 213 -7.17 13.39 26.39
CA SER A 213 -6.92 12.43 25.32
C SER A 213 -7.77 12.75 24.08
N VAL A 214 -7.13 12.67 22.91
CA VAL A 214 -7.82 12.89 21.64
C VAL A 214 -7.43 11.78 20.68
N GLN A 215 -8.44 11.14 20.08
CA GLN A 215 -8.28 10.14 19.05
C GLN A 215 -9.05 10.55 17.80
N VAL A 216 -8.60 10.09 16.64
CA VAL A 216 -9.31 10.27 15.37
C VAL A 216 -9.73 8.92 14.80
N MET A 217 -10.95 8.87 14.28
CA MET A 217 -11.49 7.73 13.52
C MET A 217 -12.09 8.23 12.23
N GLY A 218 -12.12 7.41 11.18
CA GLY A 218 -12.73 7.83 9.93
C GLY A 218 -13.00 6.74 8.91
N SER A 219 -13.45 7.15 7.74
CA SER A 219 -13.78 6.25 6.64
C SER A 219 -12.56 5.61 5.99
N PHE A 220 -11.35 6.12 6.27
CA PHE A 220 -10.10 5.59 5.70
C PHE A 220 -9.75 4.18 6.17
N ASP A 221 -10.19 3.80 7.37
CA ASP A 221 -10.05 2.44 7.92
C ASP A 221 -11.40 1.75 8.15
N GLY A 222 -12.50 2.40 7.74
CA GLY A 222 -13.85 1.89 7.97
C GLY A 222 -14.33 2.04 9.41
N TRP A 223 -13.85 3.06 10.14
CA TRP A 223 -14.24 3.36 11.52
C TRP A 223 -13.91 2.25 12.51
N SER A 224 -12.78 1.58 12.34
CA SER A 224 -12.44 0.35 13.06
C SER A 224 -11.41 0.55 14.17
N GLN A 225 -10.44 1.43 13.97
CA GLN A 225 -9.31 1.65 14.87
C GLN A 225 -9.14 3.15 15.14
N PRO A 226 -9.18 3.58 16.41
CA PRO A 226 -8.81 4.94 16.77
C PRO A 226 -7.30 5.14 16.66
N GLU A 227 -6.89 6.25 16.06
CA GLU A 227 -5.50 6.71 16.05
C GLU A 227 -5.32 7.83 17.10
N ASP A 228 -4.37 7.68 18.00
CA ASP A 228 -4.09 8.67 19.05
C ASP A 228 -3.41 9.92 18.48
N LEU A 229 -3.82 11.10 18.96
CA LEU A 229 -3.15 12.35 18.66
C LEU A 229 -2.16 12.71 19.77
N SER A 230 -0.96 13.13 19.37
CA SER A 230 0.07 13.59 20.30
C SER A 230 -0.21 15.03 20.77
N PRO A 231 -0.23 15.31 22.08
CA PRO A 231 -0.41 16.66 22.60
C PRO A 231 0.84 17.53 22.40
N GLU A 232 0.65 18.70 21.84
CA GLU A 232 1.62 19.78 21.72
C GLU A 232 1.14 20.96 22.58
N TYR A 233 1.84 21.22 23.68
CA TYR A 233 1.47 22.25 24.64
C TYR A 233 1.76 23.65 24.06
N THR A 234 0.69 24.39 23.76
CA THR A 234 0.76 25.83 23.51
C THR A 234 0.24 26.57 24.74
N ALA A 235 0.82 27.71 25.10
CA ALA A 235 0.64 28.37 26.40
C ALA A 235 -0.83 28.68 26.82
N SER A 236 -1.81 28.62 25.89
CA SER A 236 -3.23 28.91 26.15
C SER A 236 -4.21 27.79 25.76
N PHE A 237 -3.77 26.81 24.95
CA PHE A 237 -4.59 25.67 24.51
C PHE A 237 -3.65 24.51 24.09
N THR A 238 -4.14 23.27 24.17
CA THR A 238 -3.36 22.11 23.71
C THR A 238 -3.73 21.82 22.27
N LYS A 239 -2.70 21.71 21.41
CA LYS A 239 -2.87 21.26 20.04
C LYS A 239 -2.53 19.77 19.98
N PHE A 240 -3.51 18.94 19.68
CA PHE A 240 -3.31 17.52 19.45
C PHE A 240 -3.04 17.31 17.97
N SER A 241 -2.03 16.54 17.59
CA SER A 241 -1.72 16.27 16.18
C SER A 241 -1.27 14.85 15.91
N THR A 242 -1.55 14.37 14.70
CA THR A 242 -1.08 13.08 14.18
C THR A 242 -0.84 13.18 12.67
N THR A 243 -0.03 12.28 12.13
CA THR A 243 0.27 12.19 10.70
C THR A 243 -0.32 10.89 10.16
N LEU A 244 -1.33 11.01 9.31
CA LEU A 244 -1.99 9.88 8.66
C LEU A 244 -1.39 9.65 7.26
N VAL A 245 -1.21 8.38 6.87
CA VAL A 245 -0.76 8.02 5.53
C VAL A 245 -1.97 7.59 4.70
N LEU A 246 -2.50 8.48 3.87
CA LEU A 246 -3.77 8.31 3.14
C LEU A 246 -3.58 8.48 1.64
N ARG A 247 -4.39 7.78 0.85
CA ARG A 247 -4.42 8.00 -0.61
C ARG A 247 -5.19 9.28 -0.94
N PRO A 248 -4.98 9.89 -2.12
CA PRO A 248 -5.84 10.96 -2.60
C PRO A 248 -7.30 10.53 -2.60
N GLY A 249 -8.16 11.40 -2.06
CA GLY A 249 -9.57 11.08 -1.85
C GLY A 249 -10.24 11.97 -0.81
N ARG A 250 -11.55 11.80 -0.71
CA ARG A 250 -12.38 12.45 0.32
C ARG A 250 -12.70 11.44 1.41
N TYR A 251 -12.32 11.77 2.63
CA TYR A 251 -12.55 10.94 3.81
C TYR A 251 -13.45 11.67 4.80
N GLU A 252 -14.29 10.90 5.48
CA GLU A 252 -15.04 11.40 6.63
C GLU A 252 -14.32 10.97 7.90
N MET A 253 -14.29 11.83 8.90
CA MET A 253 -13.64 11.56 10.17
C MET A 253 -14.39 12.21 11.33
N LYS A 254 -14.11 11.75 12.54
CA LYS A 254 -14.60 12.33 13.78
C LYS A 254 -13.57 12.16 14.88
N PHE A 255 -13.58 13.08 15.83
CA PHE A 255 -12.67 13.04 16.97
C PHE A 255 -13.38 12.42 18.18
N LEU A 256 -12.69 11.54 18.87
CA LEU A 256 -13.09 11.05 20.19
C LEU A 256 -12.23 11.79 21.21
N VAL A 257 -12.85 12.73 21.93
CA VAL A 257 -12.19 13.63 22.88
C VAL A 257 -12.69 13.25 24.27
N ASP A 258 -11.80 12.73 25.12
CA ASP A 258 -12.13 12.25 26.48
C ASP A 258 -13.33 11.29 26.52
N GLY A 259 -13.49 10.47 25.49
CA GLY A 259 -14.58 9.50 25.34
C GLY A 259 -15.86 10.05 24.70
N GLU A 260 -15.91 11.34 24.36
CA GLU A 260 -17.06 11.97 23.69
C GLU A 260 -16.76 12.28 22.21
N TRP A 261 -17.74 12.01 21.34
CA TRP A 261 -17.62 12.29 19.92
C TRP A 261 -17.77 13.78 19.64
N GLN A 262 -16.74 14.40 19.09
CA GLN A 262 -16.68 15.82 18.78
C GLN A 262 -16.33 16.09 17.31
N ILE A 263 -16.81 17.24 16.84
CA ILE A 263 -16.51 17.78 15.51
C ILE A 263 -15.55 18.94 15.69
N SER A 264 -14.45 18.91 14.94
CA SER A 264 -13.49 20.00 14.90
C SER A 264 -14.02 21.13 14.02
N ARG A 265 -13.83 22.37 14.46
CA ARG A 265 -14.16 23.57 13.68
C ARG A 265 -13.17 23.86 12.56
N GLU A 266 -12.00 23.23 12.62
CA GLU A 266 -10.90 23.43 11.68
C GLU A 266 -11.08 22.68 10.36
N PHE A 267 -12.01 21.72 10.32
CA PHE A 267 -12.30 20.94 9.12
C PHE A 267 -13.74 21.18 8.65
N PRO A 268 -13.97 21.19 7.31
CA PRO A 268 -15.32 21.19 6.77
C PRO A 268 -16.15 20.04 7.33
N THR A 269 -17.47 20.22 7.43
CA THR A 269 -18.37 19.17 7.91
C THR A 269 -19.29 18.65 6.81
N SER A 270 -19.79 17.43 7.00
CA SER A 270 -20.71 16.74 6.09
C SER A 270 -21.74 15.98 6.92
N GLY A 271 -23.00 15.98 6.48
CA GLY A 271 -24.12 15.40 7.21
C GLY A 271 -24.88 16.43 8.05
N GLU A 272 -25.82 15.96 8.86
CA GLU A 272 -26.65 16.79 9.73
C GLU A 272 -26.88 16.10 11.08
N GLY A 273 -26.85 16.89 12.17
CA GLY A 273 -27.12 16.42 13.52
C GLY A 273 -26.10 15.38 14.01
N MET A 274 -26.58 14.23 14.48
CA MET A 274 -25.71 13.20 15.08
C MET A 274 -24.81 12.47 14.07
N LEU A 275 -25.16 12.54 12.78
CA LEU A 275 -24.38 11.98 11.68
C LEU A 275 -23.41 13.00 11.07
N GLU A 276 -23.27 14.18 11.68
CA GLU A 276 -22.28 15.15 11.27
C GLU A 276 -20.88 14.58 11.51
N ASN A 277 -20.05 14.65 10.46
CA ASN A 277 -18.66 14.22 10.42
C ASN A 277 -17.79 15.34 9.83
N ASN A 278 -16.52 15.41 10.23
CA ASN A 278 -15.53 16.23 9.55
C ASN A 278 -15.12 15.58 8.23
N VAL A 279 -14.73 16.41 7.25
CA VAL A 279 -14.29 15.98 5.93
C VAL A 279 -12.81 16.33 5.78
N LEU A 280 -12.01 15.31 5.45
CA LEU A 280 -10.62 15.46 5.06
C LEU A 280 -10.50 15.19 3.57
N VAL A 281 -9.99 16.17 2.83
CA VAL A 281 -9.68 16.03 1.39
C VAL A 281 -8.17 15.90 1.25
N VAL A 282 -7.74 14.81 0.65
CA VAL A 282 -6.34 14.54 0.30
C VAL A 282 -6.22 14.71 -1.20
N GLU A 283 -5.48 15.73 -1.62
CA GLU A 283 -5.10 15.98 -3.02
C GLU A 283 -3.87 15.16 -3.39
#